data_AF-A0A397BND8-F1
#
_entry.id   AF-A0A397BND8-F1
#
_cell.length_a   1.000
_cell.length_b   1.000
_cell.length_c   1.000
_cell.angle_alpha   90.00
_cell.angle_beta   90.00
_cell.angle_gamma   90.00
#
_symmetry.space_group_name_H-M   'P 1'
#
loop_
_entity.id
_entity.type
_entity.pdbx_description
1 polymer ?
#
loop_
_entity_poly.entity_id
_entity_poly.type
_entity_poly.pdbx_seq_one_letter_code
_entity_poly.pdbx_strand_id
1 'polypeptide(L)'
;MMRLAFRCRILYTGPRPKPDLAAPLDATYCSMDDLLAASDILFTLPNCTIFPHIGSATIKTRQAMADIAVQNVLAGVLGQPLPHAVDV
;
A
#
# COMPACT_ATOMS: atom_id res chain seq x y z
N MET A 1 -9.63 3.45 -9.03
CA MET A 1 -10.39 2.24 -8.66
C MET A 1 -11.11 2.36 -7.31
N MET A 2 -10.48 2.75 -6.19
CA MET A 2 -11.14 2.75 -4.86
C MET A 2 -12.31 3.74 -4.68
N ARG A 3 -12.24 4.97 -5.22
CA ARG A 3 -13.33 5.97 -5.10
C ARG A 3 -14.60 5.59 -5.88
N LEU A 4 -14.44 4.98 -7.06
CA LEU A 4 -15.55 4.50 -7.90
C LEU A 4 -16.24 3.26 -7.30
N ALA A 5 -15.51 2.43 -6.57
CA ALA A 5 -16.04 1.20 -5.99
C ALA A 5 -16.74 1.41 -4.64
N PHE A 6 -16.23 2.31 -3.78
CA PHE A 6 -16.68 2.41 -2.39
C PHE A 6 -17.17 3.80 -1.96
N ARG A 7 -17.16 4.81 -2.86
CA ARG A 7 -17.54 6.21 -2.56
C ARG A 7 -16.80 6.82 -1.36
N CYS A 8 -15.58 6.35 -1.07
CA CYS A 8 -14.77 6.87 0.03
C CYS A 8 -14.09 8.20 -0.35
N ARG A 9 -14.00 9.12 0.62
CA ARG A 9 -13.07 10.25 0.55
C ARG A 9 -11.65 9.73 0.76
N ILE A 10 -10.70 10.15 -0.07
CA ILE A 10 -9.29 9.73 0.05
C ILE A 10 -8.52 10.88 0.70
N LEU A 11 -8.04 10.65 1.91
CA LEU A 11 -7.12 11.55 2.61
C LEU A 11 -5.71 10.97 2.53
N TYR A 12 -4.70 11.83 2.36
CA TYR A 12 -3.30 11.41 2.37
C TYR A 12 -2.42 12.43 3.09
N THR A 13 -1.28 11.95 3.58
CA THR A 13 -0.25 12.77 4.22
C THR A 13 1.14 12.38 3.70
N GLY A 14 2.15 13.20 3.98
CA GLY A 14 3.53 12.95 3.59
C GLY A 14 4.43 14.17 3.80
N PRO A 15 5.72 14.11 3.43
CA PRO A 15 6.63 15.24 3.62
C PRO A 15 6.24 16.50 2.83
N ARG A 16 5.63 16.32 1.64
CA ARG A 16 5.13 17.39 0.77
C ARG A 16 3.90 16.90 -0.01
N PRO A 17 2.95 17.80 -0.35
CA PRO A 17 1.81 17.46 -1.20
C PRO A 17 2.28 17.09 -2.61
N LYS A 18 1.57 16.14 -3.24
CA LYS A 18 1.85 15.64 -4.59
C LYS A 18 0.61 15.80 -5.47
N PRO A 19 0.32 17.02 -5.96
CA PRO A 19 -0.93 17.33 -6.65
C PRO A 19 -1.14 16.50 -7.92
N ASP A 20 -0.08 16.23 -8.68
CA ASP A 20 -0.15 15.44 -9.93
C ASP A 20 -0.66 14.00 -9.71
N LEU A 21 -0.35 13.40 -8.56
CA LEU A 21 -0.84 12.07 -8.17
C LEU A 21 -2.20 12.13 -7.48
N ALA A 22 -2.50 13.22 -6.78
CA ALA A 22 -3.70 13.38 -5.98
C ALA A 22 -4.93 13.74 -6.83
N ALA A 23 -4.76 14.61 -7.83
CA ALA A 23 -5.86 15.11 -8.66
C ALA A 23 -6.63 13.99 -9.40
N PRO A 24 -5.98 13.00 -10.03
CA PRO A 24 -6.70 11.88 -10.68
C PRO A 24 -7.52 11.02 -9.70
N LEU A 25 -7.19 11.06 -8.41
CA LEU A 25 -7.83 10.27 -7.36
C LEU A 25 -8.83 11.10 -6.55
N ASP A 26 -8.90 12.42 -6.76
CA ASP A 26 -9.57 13.38 -5.87
C ASP A 26 -9.15 13.20 -4.40
N ALA A 27 -7.84 13.05 -4.19
CA ALA A 27 -7.27 12.86 -2.87
C ALA A 27 -6.96 14.21 -2.22
N THR A 28 -7.35 14.39 -0.96
CA THR A 28 -7.08 15.61 -0.19
C THR A 28 -5.85 15.41 0.69
N TYR A 29 -4.90 16.34 0.62
CA TYR A 29 -3.73 16.36 1.50
C TYR A 29 -4.11 16.90 2.89
N CYS A 30 -3.61 16.28 3.94
CA CYS A 30 -3.83 16.69 5.33
C CYS A 30 -2.62 16.39 6.23
N SER A 31 -2.60 16.96 7.43
CA SER A 31 -1.58 16.65 8.44
C SER A 31 -1.74 15.22 8.95
N MET A 32 -0.71 14.67 9.63
CA MET A 32 -0.82 13.36 10.26
C MET A 32 -1.91 13.35 11.35
N ASP A 33 -1.99 14.41 12.14
CA ASP A 33 -2.98 14.53 13.22
C ASP A 33 -4.41 14.55 12.67
N ASP A 34 -4.66 15.32 11.60
CA ASP A 34 -5.96 15.34 10.92
C ASP A 34 -6.31 13.98 10.31
N LEU A 35 -5.32 13.30 9.72
CA LEU A 35 -5.50 11.99 9.11
C LEU A 35 -5.90 10.95 10.16
N LEU A 36 -5.22 10.95 11.32
CA LEU A 36 -5.52 10.05 12.43
C LEU A 36 -6.92 10.32 12.98
N ALA A 37 -7.25 11.58 13.26
CA ALA A 37 -8.58 11.96 13.76
C ALA A 37 -9.72 11.58 12.81
N ALA A 38 -9.48 11.57 11.48
CA ALA A 38 -10.45 11.14 10.49
C ALA A 38 -10.50 9.61 10.28
N SER A 39 -9.47 8.87 10.71
CA SER A 39 -9.33 7.42 10.49
C SER A 39 -10.12 6.57 11.49
N ASP A 40 -10.46 7.13 12.65
CA ASP A 40 -11.20 6.45 13.73
C ASP A 40 -12.59 5.97 13.31
N ILE A 41 -13.16 6.54 12.25
CA ILE A 41 -14.51 6.21 11.76
C ILE A 41 -14.62 4.72 11.42
N LEU A 42 -13.60 4.11 10.81
CA LEU A 42 -13.67 2.69 10.42
C LEU A 42 -13.70 1.75 11.64
N PHE A 43 -13.07 2.14 12.76
CA PHE A 43 -13.07 1.34 14.00
C PHE A 43 -14.43 1.33 14.69
N THR A 44 -15.27 2.34 14.42
CA THR A 44 -16.62 2.46 15.00
C THR A 44 -17.71 1.72 14.22
N LEU A 45 -17.42 1.26 13.00
CA LEU A 45 -18.39 0.58 12.15
C LEU A 45 -18.59 -0.88 12.62
N PRO A 46 -19.81 -1.32 13.00
CA PRO A 46 -20.04 -2.67 13.53
C PRO A 46 -19.92 -3.77 12.46
N ASN A 47 -19.92 -3.39 11.19
CA ASN A 47 -19.81 -4.28 10.03
C ASN A 47 -18.41 -4.27 9.40
N CYS A 48 -17.41 -3.71 10.07
CA CYS A 48 -16.03 -3.67 9.60
C CYS A 48 -15.09 -4.36 10.60
N THR A 49 -14.12 -5.11 10.06
CA THR A 49 -13.01 -5.67 10.83
C THR A 49 -11.70 -5.19 10.20
N ILE A 50 -10.88 -4.51 10.98
CA ILE A 50 -9.64 -3.88 10.49
C ILE A 50 -8.45 -4.76 10.84
N PHE A 51 -7.56 -4.94 9.87
CA PHE A 51 -6.31 -5.69 10.03
C PHE A 51 -5.11 -4.83 9.63
N PRO A 52 -4.00 -4.81 10.40
CA PRO A 52 -2.84 -3.96 10.12
C PRO A 52 -1.96 -4.54 9.01
N HIS A 53 -2.47 -4.64 7.78
CA HIS A 53 -1.77 -5.19 6.61
C HIS A 53 -1.18 -6.59 6.83
N ILE A 54 -1.88 -7.46 7.57
CA ILE A 54 -1.38 -8.81 7.89
C ILE A 54 -1.85 -9.90 6.93
N GLY A 55 -2.44 -9.53 5.79
CA GLY A 55 -2.98 -10.51 4.82
C GLY A 55 -1.94 -11.50 4.29
N SER A 56 -0.68 -11.09 4.16
CA SER A 56 0.44 -11.94 3.76
C SER A 56 1.28 -12.45 4.93
N ALA A 57 0.89 -12.17 6.18
CA ALA A 57 1.73 -12.41 7.37
C ALA A 57 1.74 -13.86 7.88
N THR A 58 1.57 -14.84 7.00
CA THR A 58 1.83 -16.24 7.35
C THR A 58 3.31 -16.57 7.18
N ILE A 59 3.83 -17.50 7.99
CA ILE A 59 5.23 -17.96 7.87
C ILE A 59 5.50 -18.47 6.45
N LYS A 60 4.60 -19.33 5.93
CA LYS A 60 4.72 -19.91 4.59
C LYS A 60 4.77 -18.84 3.49
N THR A 61 3.85 -17.87 3.51
CA THR A 61 3.79 -16.81 2.51
C THR A 61 5.03 -15.91 2.60
N ARG A 62 5.44 -15.49 3.79
CA ARG A 62 6.62 -14.64 3.97
C ARG A 62 7.92 -15.34 3.58
N GLN A 63 8.05 -16.63 3.84
CA GLN A 63 9.21 -17.41 3.40
C GLN A 63 9.29 -17.42 1.86
N ALA A 64 8.19 -17.76 1.18
CA ALA A 64 8.15 -17.78 -0.28
C ALA A 64 8.44 -16.40 -0.89
N MET A 65 7.92 -15.32 -0.30
CA MET A 65 8.24 -13.94 -0.73
C MET A 65 9.73 -13.63 -0.56
N ALA A 66 10.34 -14.05 0.56
CA ALA A 66 11.76 -13.86 0.79
C ALA A 66 12.61 -14.63 -0.22
N ASP A 67 12.25 -15.88 -0.51
CA ASP A 67 12.94 -16.72 -1.49
C ASP A 67 12.92 -16.08 -2.89
N ILE A 68 11.75 -15.58 -3.33
CA ILE A 68 11.58 -14.86 -4.60
C ILE A 68 12.45 -13.59 -4.64
N ALA A 69 12.48 -12.82 -3.56
CA ALA A 69 13.27 -11.60 -3.48
C ALA A 69 14.78 -11.91 -3.58
N VAL A 70 15.26 -12.91 -2.82
CA VAL A 70 16.66 -13.34 -2.84
C VAL A 70 17.07 -13.83 -4.22
N GLN A 71 16.24 -14.65 -4.87
CA GLN A 71 16.52 -15.15 -6.21
C GLN A 71 16.67 -14.04 -7.25
N ASN A 72 15.78 -13.03 -7.22
CA ASN A 72 15.90 -11.88 -8.12
C ASN A 72 17.17 -11.06 -7.84
N VAL A 73 17.47 -10.77 -6.57
CA VAL A 73 18.68 -10.01 -6.21
C VAL A 73 19.93 -10.75 -6.67
N LEU A 74 20.01 -12.06 -6.44
CA LEU A 74 21.15 -12.88 -6.85
C LEU A 74 21.32 -12.88 -8.37
N ALA A 75 20.24 -13.09 -9.13
CA ALA A 75 20.29 -13.05 -10.59
C ALA A 75 20.77 -11.68 -11.10
N GLY A 76 20.27 -10.59 -10.53
CA GLY A 76 20.68 -9.23 -10.90
C GLY A 76 22.16 -8.95 -10.64
N VAL A 77 22.68 -9.36 -9.47
CA VAL A 77 24.10 -9.19 -9.13
C VAL A 77 25.02 -10.03 -10.03
N LEU A 78 24.56 -11.20 -10.47
CA LEU A 78 25.30 -12.08 -11.38
C LEU A 78 25.13 -11.71 -12.86
N GLY A 79 24.39 -10.64 -13.20
CA GLY A 79 24.10 -10.24 -14.57
C GLY A 79 23.22 -11.24 -15.34
N GLN A 80 22.46 -12.07 -14.63
CA GLN A 80 21.52 -13.03 -15.19
C GLN A 80 20.13 -12.38 -15.35
N PRO A 81 19.26 -12.92 -16.23
CA PRO A 81 17.88 -12.48 -16.33
C PRO A 81 17.15 -12.60 -14.99
N LEU A 82 16.43 -11.55 -14.59
CA LEU A 82 15.64 -11.54 -13.36
C LEU A 82 14.45 -12.50 -13.49
N PRO A 83 14.31 -13.52 -12.63
CA PRO A 83 13.19 -14.48 -12.71
C PRO A 83 11.80 -13.84 -12.61
N HIS A 84 11.68 -12.72 -11.90
CA HIS A 84 10.44 -11.96 -11.75
C HIS A 84 10.68 -10.47 -12.05
N ALA A 85 11.13 -10.17 -13.27
CA ALA A 85 11.28 -8.81 -13.76
C ALA A 85 9.94 -8.06 -13.79
N VAL A 86 9.97 -6.75 -13.56
CA VAL A 86 8.83 -5.84 -13.72
C VAL A 86 9.22 -4.80 -14.76
N ASP A 87 8.41 -4.66 -15.80
CA ASP A 87 8.58 -3.62 -16.80
C ASP A 87 8.13 -2.27 -16.20
N VAL A 88 8.98 -1.24 -16.33
CA VAL A 88 8.76 0.10 -15.74
C VAL A 88 8.55 1.13 -16.83
#